data_AF-A0A5C9B9J4-F1
#
_entry.id   AF-A0A5C9B9J4-F1
#
_cell.length_a   1.000
_cell.length_b   1.000
_cell.length_c   1.000
_cell.angle_alpha   90.00
_cell.angle_beta   90.00
_cell.angle_gamma   90.00
#
_symmetry.space_group_name_H-M   'P 1'
#
loop_
_entity.id
_entity.type
_entity.pdbx_description
1 polymer ?
#
loop_
_entity_poly.entity_id
_entity_poly.type
_entity_poly.pdbx_seq_one_letter_code
_entity_poly.pdbx_strand_id
1 'polypeptide(L)'
;MPTRTHRLPAFPGPFLLGVICWALAAAISSPAQAAPVACLDTSIDVLAASEHDRQQACKAVSESEAFLTASGLKLPAGMTIHVVGHLEGAISEPFALADYDSRQRSIHILDFARAQAAFSAVDSPGLRLGMSPGVWRSYITHELTHAAIHAACGRSCPELAAHEYIAAVAQLSVLPEPERSALLAGYGQLEGFAGVDEISEIYYAMNPCQFMVKSYLHYRSPGHGNAFIKALLQPSPGNNLPR
;
A
#
# COMPACT_ATOMS: atom_id res chain seq x y z
N MET A 1 -50.66 78.80 28.23
CA MET A 1 -49.46 79.58 27.82
C MET A 1 -48.69 78.76 26.78
N PRO A 2 -48.01 79.42 25.84
CA PRO A 2 -48.18 79.33 24.38
C PRO A 2 -47.26 78.23 23.76
N THR A 3 -47.17 77.90 22.46
CA THR A 3 -47.31 78.65 21.20
C THR A 3 -47.14 77.67 20.01
N ARG A 4 -47.80 77.99 18.88
CA ARG A 4 -47.33 77.92 17.47
C ARG A 4 -46.53 76.69 16.98
N THR A 5 -47.14 75.86 16.13
CA THR A 5 -47.03 75.87 14.63
C THR A 5 -45.61 75.68 14.08
N HIS A 6 -45.41 74.67 13.23
CA HIS A 6 -44.85 74.85 11.87
C HIS A 6 -45.09 73.59 11.02
N ARG A 7 -45.75 73.76 9.87
CA ARG A 7 -45.70 72.83 8.72
C ARG A 7 -44.40 73.07 7.95
N LEU A 8 -43.94 72.05 7.20
CA LEU A 8 -43.40 72.06 5.82
C LEU A 8 -42.77 70.67 5.53
N PRO A 9 -42.36 70.30 4.29
CA PRO A 9 -43.19 69.93 3.15
C PRO A 9 -42.89 68.50 2.63
N ALA A 10 -43.70 68.04 1.67
CA ALA A 10 -43.50 66.79 0.94
C ALA A 10 -42.36 66.89 -0.10
N PHE A 11 -41.58 65.81 -0.25
CA PHE A 11 -40.65 65.58 -1.36
C PHE A 11 -40.97 64.25 -2.06
N PRO A 12 -41.03 64.21 -3.40
CA PRO A 12 -41.18 62.97 -4.18
C PRO A 12 -39.82 62.46 -4.70
N GLY A 13 -39.74 61.15 -4.92
CA GLY A 13 -38.73 60.55 -5.82
C GLY A 13 -38.25 59.16 -5.39
N PRO A 14 -38.65 58.08 -6.08
CA PRO A 14 -37.97 56.80 -5.95
C PRO A 14 -36.72 56.78 -6.85
N PHE A 15 -35.54 56.62 -6.25
CA PHE A 15 -34.34 56.21 -6.96
C PHE A 15 -34.47 54.72 -7.32
N LEU A 16 -34.64 54.43 -8.60
CA LEU A 16 -34.47 53.09 -9.18
C LEU A 16 -32.97 52.74 -9.17
N LEU A 17 -32.52 52.07 -8.11
CA LEU A 17 -31.23 51.38 -8.08
C LEU A 17 -31.39 50.02 -8.75
N GLY A 18 -31.01 49.96 -10.02
CA GLY A 18 -30.86 48.71 -10.76
C GLY A 18 -29.70 47.90 -10.19
N VAL A 19 -30.02 46.86 -9.41
CA VAL A 19 -29.05 45.85 -8.95
C VAL A 19 -28.75 44.94 -10.14
N ILE A 20 -27.63 45.20 -10.82
CA ILE A 20 -27.06 44.26 -11.81
C ILE A 20 -26.45 43.10 -11.01
N CYS A 21 -27.21 42.03 -10.91
CA CYS A 21 -26.77 40.78 -10.31
C CYS A 21 -25.86 40.06 -11.32
N TRP A 22 -24.54 40.26 -11.21
CA TRP A 22 -23.55 39.40 -11.88
C TRP A 22 -23.56 38.04 -11.18
N ALA A 23 -24.37 37.12 -11.70
CA ALA A 23 -24.30 35.71 -11.32
C ALA A 23 -22.99 35.12 -11.90
N LEU A 24 -21.91 35.21 -11.12
CA LEU A 24 -20.71 34.41 -11.36
C LEU A 24 -21.08 32.94 -11.12
N ALA A 25 -21.33 32.20 -12.21
CA ALA A 25 -21.42 30.76 -12.16
C ALA A 25 -20.01 30.21 -11.87
N ALA A 26 -19.69 30.04 -10.59
CA ALA A 26 -18.54 29.26 -10.16
C ALA A 26 -18.80 27.80 -10.55
N ALA A 27 -18.19 27.35 -11.65
CA ALA A 27 -18.13 25.94 -11.97
C ALA A 27 -17.35 25.24 -10.85
N ILE A 28 -18.07 24.55 -9.97
CA ILE A 28 -17.50 23.72 -8.93
C ILE A 28 -16.94 22.49 -9.65
N SER A 29 -15.67 22.56 -10.05
CA SER A 29 -14.94 21.40 -10.55
C SER A 29 -14.73 20.45 -9.37
N SER A 30 -15.65 19.50 -9.19
CA SER A 30 -15.40 18.36 -8.31
C SER A 30 -14.12 17.66 -8.81
N PRO A 31 -13.18 17.29 -7.91
CA PRO A 31 -12.04 16.50 -8.32
C PRO A 31 -12.60 15.21 -8.95
N ALA A 32 -12.30 15.00 -10.23
CA ALA A 32 -12.70 13.78 -10.92
C ALA A 32 -11.97 12.62 -10.22
N GLN A 33 -12.73 11.81 -9.46
CA GLN A 33 -12.24 10.53 -8.98
C GLN A 33 -11.87 9.74 -10.25
N ALA A 34 -10.60 9.33 -10.38
CA ALA A 34 -10.22 8.46 -11.47
C ALA A 34 -11.12 7.21 -11.44
N ALA A 35 -11.57 6.71 -12.59
CA ALA A 35 -12.25 5.42 -12.61
C ALA A 35 -11.21 4.29 -12.40
N PRO A 36 -11.55 3.19 -11.72
CA PRO A 36 -10.70 2.01 -11.70
C PRO A 36 -10.42 1.52 -13.12
N VAL A 37 -9.19 1.10 -13.38
CA VAL A 37 -8.76 0.53 -14.66
C VAL A 37 -8.16 -0.84 -14.41
N ALA A 38 -8.70 -1.86 -15.09
CA ALA A 38 -8.18 -3.21 -15.02
C ALA A 38 -6.75 -3.28 -15.58
N CYS A 39 -5.87 -3.98 -14.87
CA CYS A 39 -4.58 -4.36 -15.42
C CYS A 39 -4.75 -5.44 -16.49
N LEU A 40 -4.02 -5.31 -17.59
CA LEU A 40 -4.12 -6.22 -18.74
C LEU A 40 -3.97 -7.69 -18.31
N ASP A 41 -4.89 -8.53 -18.77
CA ASP A 41 -4.94 -9.98 -18.53
C ASP A 41 -5.05 -10.41 -17.06
N THR A 42 -5.50 -9.51 -16.18
CA THR A 42 -5.73 -9.83 -14.77
C THR A 42 -7.10 -9.35 -14.30
N SER A 43 -7.56 -9.90 -13.18
CA SER A 43 -8.79 -9.46 -12.50
C SER A 43 -8.53 -8.42 -11.41
N ILE A 44 -7.41 -7.70 -11.47
CA ILE A 44 -7.02 -6.67 -10.50
C ILE A 44 -7.21 -5.30 -11.16
N ASP A 45 -7.95 -4.45 -10.47
CA ASP A 45 -8.16 -3.06 -10.86
C ASP A 45 -7.15 -2.14 -10.15
N VAL A 46 -6.73 -1.08 -10.83
CA VAL A 46 -5.90 -0.02 -10.23
C VAL A 46 -6.64 1.31 -10.31
N LEU A 47 -6.74 1.96 -9.16
CA LEU A 47 -7.23 3.31 -8.99
C LEU A 47 -6.05 4.24 -8.70
N ALA A 48 -5.65 5.05 -9.67
CA ALA A 48 -4.54 5.99 -9.52
C ALA A 48 -4.82 7.31 -10.24
N ALA A 49 -4.37 8.42 -9.65
CA ALA A 49 -4.45 9.74 -10.28
C ALA A 49 -3.47 9.89 -11.47
N SER A 50 -2.30 9.23 -11.38
CA SER A 50 -1.25 9.25 -12.38
C SER A 50 -1.32 8.00 -13.27
N GLU A 51 -1.27 8.19 -14.60
CA GLU A 51 -1.12 7.08 -15.55
C GLU A 51 0.21 6.35 -15.34
N HIS A 52 1.27 7.06 -14.97
CA HIS A 52 2.56 6.44 -14.69
C HIS A 52 2.46 5.46 -13.50
N ASP A 53 1.88 5.90 -12.38
CA ASP A 53 1.76 5.06 -11.18
C ASP A 53 0.82 3.87 -11.44
N ARG A 54 -0.24 4.08 -12.22
CA ARG A 54 -1.11 2.99 -12.69
C ARG A 54 -0.33 1.92 -13.45
N GLN A 55 0.47 2.33 -14.44
CA GLN A 55 1.29 1.41 -15.21
C GLN A 55 2.31 0.69 -14.33
N GLN A 56 2.92 1.38 -13.36
CA GLN A 56 3.85 0.76 -12.41
C GLN A 56 3.14 -0.27 -11.52
N ALA A 57 1.94 0.02 -11.03
CA ALA A 57 1.15 -0.91 -10.22
C ALA A 57 0.74 -2.15 -11.03
N CYS A 58 0.28 -1.98 -12.26
CA CYS A 58 -0.03 -3.12 -13.13
C CYS A 58 1.20 -3.97 -13.47
N LYS A 59 2.36 -3.34 -13.63
CA LYS A 59 3.63 -4.08 -13.78
C LYS A 59 3.95 -4.90 -12.53
N ALA A 60 3.74 -4.34 -11.33
CA ALA A 60 3.91 -5.07 -10.08
C ALA A 60 2.97 -6.28 -9.97
N VAL A 61 1.71 -6.14 -10.41
CA VAL A 61 0.75 -7.26 -10.46
C VAL A 61 1.29 -8.41 -11.32
N SER A 62 1.74 -8.11 -12.54
CA SER A 62 2.28 -9.12 -13.46
C SER A 62 3.55 -9.79 -12.90
N GLU A 63 4.47 -9.01 -12.32
CA GLU A 63 5.70 -9.53 -11.69
C GLU A 63 5.37 -10.41 -10.47
N SER A 64 4.38 -10.01 -9.67
CA SER A 64 3.92 -10.77 -8.49
C SER A 64 3.27 -12.10 -8.88
N GLU A 65 2.42 -12.10 -9.90
CA GLU A 65 1.67 -13.29 -10.32
C GLU A 65 2.62 -14.43 -10.71
N ALA A 66 3.72 -14.11 -11.42
CA ALA A 66 4.73 -15.10 -11.78
C ALA A 66 5.37 -15.76 -10.56
N PHE A 67 5.80 -14.97 -9.56
CA PHE A 67 6.39 -15.48 -8.33
C PHE A 67 5.39 -16.29 -7.48
N LEU A 68 4.18 -15.75 -7.30
CA LEU A 68 3.14 -16.36 -6.47
C LEU A 68 2.69 -17.70 -7.06
N THR A 69 2.49 -17.76 -8.38
CA THR A 69 2.11 -19.00 -9.08
C THR A 69 3.18 -20.08 -8.90
N ALA A 70 4.46 -19.73 -9.04
CA ALA A 70 5.57 -20.66 -8.80
C ALA A 70 5.60 -21.19 -7.35
N SER A 71 5.15 -20.36 -6.41
CA SER A 71 5.05 -20.67 -4.98
C SER A 71 3.77 -21.44 -4.61
N GLY A 72 2.84 -21.63 -5.54
CA GLY A 72 1.55 -22.31 -5.31
C GLY A 72 0.45 -21.41 -4.77
N LEU A 73 0.64 -20.09 -4.81
CA LEU A 73 -0.33 -19.07 -4.45
C LEU A 73 -0.98 -18.47 -5.71
N LYS A 74 -2.15 -17.88 -5.54
CA LYS A 74 -2.88 -17.18 -6.61
C LYS A 74 -3.39 -15.85 -6.09
N LEU A 75 -3.30 -14.83 -6.93
CA LEU A 75 -3.94 -13.55 -6.64
C LEU A 75 -5.46 -13.73 -6.62
N PRO A 76 -6.17 -13.22 -5.60
CA PRO A 76 -7.62 -13.30 -5.56
C PRO A 76 -8.24 -12.36 -6.60
N ALA A 77 -9.34 -12.80 -7.22
CA ALA A 77 -10.07 -11.98 -8.17
C ALA A 77 -10.82 -10.81 -7.51
N GLY A 78 -11.07 -9.74 -8.27
CA GLY A 78 -11.87 -8.60 -7.82
C GLY A 78 -11.20 -7.79 -6.72
N MET A 79 -9.87 -7.71 -6.73
CA MET A 79 -9.13 -6.78 -5.87
C MET A 79 -8.90 -5.45 -6.55
N THR A 80 -8.76 -4.41 -5.73
CA THR A 80 -8.41 -3.08 -6.19
C THR A 80 -7.14 -2.60 -5.49
N ILE A 81 -6.20 -2.05 -6.26
CA ILE A 81 -5.05 -1.31 -5.74
C ILE A 81 -5.38 0.18 -5.83
N HIS A 82 -5.43 0.83 -4.68
CA HIS A 82 -5.62 2.27 -4.52
C HIS A 82 -4.25 2.94 -4.37
N VAL A 83 -3.82 3.67 -5.41
CA VAL A 83 -2.67 4.56 -5.32
C VAL A 83 -3.14 5.89 -4.77
N VAL A 84 -2.75 6.20 -3.55
CA VAL A 84 -3.30 7.30 -2.74
C VAL A 84 -2.22 8.32 -2.39
N GLY A 85 -2.64 9.57 -2.16
CA GLY A 85 -1.73 10.61 -1.68
C GLY A 85 -1.42 10.51 -0.17
N HIS A 86 -2.19 9.71 0.57
CA HIS A 86 -2.09 9.54 2.02
C HIS A 86 -2.69 8.19 2.42
N LEU A 87 -2.07 7.49 3.39
CA LEU A 87 -2.60 6.25 3.96
C LEU A 87 -3.42 6.56 5.21
N GLU A 88 -4.72 6.27 5.17
CA GLU A 88 -5.59 6.40 6.34
C GLU A 88 -5.33 5.26 7.33
N GLY A 89 -5.27 5.55 8.62
CA GLY A 89 -5.27 4.49 9.65
C GLY A 89 -4.01 3.61 9.70
N ALA A 90 -2.89 4.03 9.10
CA ALA A 90 -1.59 3.40 9.32
C ALA A 90 -1.14 3.59 10.78
N ILE A 91 -1.68 2.77 11.68
CA ILE A 91 -1.45 2.85 13.13
C ILE A 91 -0.22 2.04 13.55
N SER A 92 0.36 1.21 12.67
CA SER A 92 1.37 0.23 13.08
C SER A 92 2.83 0.59 12.80
N GLU A 93 3.16 1.41 11.81
CA GLU A 93 4.58 1.74 11.54
C GLU A 93 4.71 3.16 10.96
N PRO A 94 5.57 4.04 11.52
CA PRO A 94 5.77 5.41 11.03
C PRO A 94 6.30 5.50 9.58
N PHE A 95 6.48 4.37 8.90
CA PHE A 95 7.02 4.24 7.54
C PHE A 95 6.19 3.31 6.64
N ALA A 96 4.96 2.96 7.02
CA ALA A 96 4.08 2.17 6.15
C ALA A 96 3.90 2.88 4.81
N LEU A 97 4.31 2.23 3.72
CA LEU A 97 4.14 2.73 2.35
C LEU A 97 2.93 2.14 1.66
N ALA A 98 2.51 0.96 2.11
CA ALA A 98 1.37 0.24 1.63
C ALA A 98 0.70 -0.52 2.79
N ASP A 99 -0.55 -0.89 2.58
CA ASP A 99 -1.34 -1.73 3.49
C ASP A 99 -2.33 -2.58 2.68
N TYR A 100 -2.58 -3.79 3.16
CA TYR A 100 -3.62 -4.67 2.64
C TYR A 100 -4.81 -4.75 3.61
N ASP A 101 -5.95 -4.19 3.18
CA ASP A 101 -7.22 -4.34 3.89
C ASP A 101 -7.92 -5.63 3.46
N SER A 102 -7.79 -6.65 4.31
CA SER A 102 -8.45 -7.95 4.17
C SER A 102 -9.99 -7.91 4.15
N ARG A 103 -10.62 -6.90 4.74
CA ARG A 103 -12.08 -6.74 4.80
C ARG A 103 -12.62 -6.18 3.49
N GLN A 104 -11.88 -5.25 2.90
CA GLN A 104 -12.26 -4.60 1.64
C GLN A 104 -11.65 -5.29 0.42
N ARG A 105 -10.71 -6.23 0.61
CA ARG A 105 -9.91 -6.86 -0.46
C ARG A 105 -9.21 -5.82 -1.33
N SER A 106 -8.64 -4.82 -0.67
CA SER A 106 -8.01 -3.68 -1.32
C SER A 106 -6.60 -3.47 -0.78
N ILE A 107 -5.69 -3.06 -1.66
CA ILE A 107 -4.37 -2.57 -1.28
C ILE A 107 -4.38 -1.06 -1.38
N HIS A 108 -3.84 -0.37 -0.38
CA HIS A 108 -3.64 1.07 -0.41
C HIS A 108 -2.13 1.30 -0.42
N ILE A 109 -1.62 2.07 -1.38
CA ILE A 109 -0.20 2.38 -1.48
C ILE A 109 -0.01 3.87 -1.77
N LEU A 110 0.97 4.49 -1.12
CA LEU A 110 1.34 5.87 -1.42
C LEU A 110 1.77 6.02 -2.88
N ASP A 111 1.35 7.11 -3.52
CA ASP A 111 1.87 7.48 -4.83
C ASP A 111 3.40 7.58 -4.83
N PHE A 112 4.02 7.37 -5.99
CA PHE A 112 5.47 7.20 -6.08
C PHE A 112 6.24 8.40 -5.53
N ALA A 113 5.77 9.61 -5.80
CA ALA A 113 6.41 10.84 -5.34
C ALA A 113 6.35 10.97 -3.81
N ARG A 114 5.25 10.55 -3.18
CA ARG A 114 5.03 10.60 -1.73
C ARG A 114 5.86 9.52 -1.05
N ALA A 115 5.88 8.32 -1.62
CA ALA A 115 6.73 7.22 -1.17
C ALA A 115 8.23 7.60 -1.22
N GLN A 116 8.65 8.30 -2.28
CA GLN A 116 10.00 8.82 -2.40
C GLN A 116 10.32 9.88 -1.34
N ALA A 117 9.41 10.84 -1.12
CA ALA A 117 9.58 11.85 -0.09
C ALA A 117 9.67 11.24 1.31
N ALA A 118 8.83 10.25 1.62
CA ALA A 118 8.86 9.52 2.89
C ALA A 118 10.20 8.81 3.12
N PHE A 119 10.74 8.17 2.09
CA PHE A 119 12.06 7.50 2.14
C PHE A 119 13.22 8.47 2.32
N SER A 120 13.15 9.66 1.73
CA SER A 120 14.20 10.68 1.88
C SER A 120 14.17 11.41 3.23
N ALA A 121 13.04 11.33 3.96
CA ALA A 121 12.88 11.99 5.25
C ALA A 121 13.48 11.19 6.43
N VAL A 122 14.01 9.99 6.18
CA VAL A 122 14.53 9.10 7.22
C VAL A 122 16.03 8.85 7.04
N ASP A 123 16.77 8.95 8.15
CA ASP A 123 18.23 8.74 8.15
C ASP A 123 18.64 7.30 7.81
N SER A 124 17.72 6.34 8.01
CA SER A 124 17.91 4.93 7.66
C SER A 124 16.62 4.36 7.07
N PRO A 125 16.37 4.49 5.76
CA PRO A 125 15.22 3.83 5.13
C PRO A 125 15.32 2.32 5.37
N GLY A 126 14.19 1.66 5.67
CA GLY A 126 14.19 0.27 6.12
C GLY A 126 14.95 -0.69 5.19
N LEU A 127 14.89 -0.46 3.88
CA LEU A 127 15.60 -1.28 2.89
C LEU A 127 17.06 -0.88 2.65
N ARG A 128 17.54 0.21 3.25
CA ARG A 128 18.83 0.87 2.96
C ARG A 128 19.01 1.19 1.46
N LEU A 129 17.90 1.39 0.77
CA LEU A 129 17.81 1.75 -0.65
C LEU A 129 17.12 3.09 -0.80
N GLY A 130 17.45 3.81 -1.88
CA GLY A 130 16.62 4.91 -2.36
C GLY A 130 15.33 4.39 -2.99
N MET A 131 14.27 5.21 -2.98
CA MET A 131 13.01 4.85 -3.63
C MET A 131 13.13 4.91 -5.15
N SER A 132 13.30 3.76 -5.79
CA SER A 132 13.20 3.55 -7.24
C SER A 132 11.82 2.99 -7.60
N PRO A 133 11.38 3.07 -8.87
CA PRO A 133 10.16 2.38 -9.30
C PRO A 133 10.20 0.87 -9.02
N GLY A 134 11.39 0.25 -9.07
CA GLY A 134 11.56 -1.17 -8.71
C GLY A 134 11.30 -1.44 -7.23
N VAL A 135 11.82 -0.58 -6.35
CA VAL A 135 11.54 -0.64 -4.90
C VAL A 135 10.07 -0.40 -4.62
N TRP A 136 9.45 0.60 -5.25
CA TRP A 136 8.03 0.90 -5.05
C TRP A 136 7.12 -0.28 -5.46
N ARG A 137 7.39 -0.90 -6.62
CA ARG A 137 6.65 -2.10 -7.06
C ARG A 137 6.83 -3.30 -6.12
N SER A 138 7.97 -3.40 -5.42
CA SER A 138 8.19 -4.50 -4.47
C SER A 138 7.30 -4.39 -3.23
N TYR A 139 6.96 -3.17 -2.78
CA TYR A 139 5.95 -2.98 -1.73
C TYR A 139 4.56 -3.42 -2.17
N ILE A 140 4.16 -3.16 -3.42
CA ILE A 140 2.90 -3.69 -3.97
C ILE A 140 2.92 -5.23 -3.95
N THR A 141 4.06 -5.83 -4.29
CA THR A 141 4.24 -7.29 -4.27
C THR A 141 4.11 -7.87 -2.86
N HIS A 142 4.61 -7.16 -1.85
CA HIS A 142 4.44 -7.51 -0.44
C HIS A 142 2.94 -7.63 -0.09
N GLU A 143 2.16 -6.58 -0.36
CA GLU A 143 0.73 -6.56 -0.05
C GLU A 143 -0.09 -7.54 -0.89
N LEU A 144 0.24 -7.71 -2.18
CA LEU A 144 -0.35 -8.73 -3.04
C LEU A 144 -0.11 -10.14 -2.50
N THR A 145 1.02 -10.37 -1.83
CA THR A 145 1.34 -11.65 -1.21
C THR A 145 0.45 -11.90 0.00
N HIS A 146 0.23 -10.91 0.87
CA HIS A 146 -0.74 -11.01 1.97
C HIS A 146 -2.13 -11.36 1.47
N ALA A 147 -2.58 -10.70 0.41
CA ALA A 147 -3.86 -11.00 -0.22
C ALA A 147 -3.94 -12.44 -0.76
N ALA A 148 -2.88 -12.91 -1.42
CA ALA A 148 -2.81 -14.28 -1.96
C ALA A 148 -2.82 -15.34 -0.85
N ILE A 149 -2.10 -15.10 0.25
CA ILE A 149 -2.11 -15.98 1.43
C ILE A 149 -3.51 -16.02 2.01
N HIS A 150 -4.11 -14.87 2.31
CA HIS A 150 -5.43 -14.79 2.92
C HIS A 150 -6.51 -15.49 2.07
N ALA A 151 -6.45 -15.33 0.74
CA ALA A 151 -7.33 -16.03 -0.19
C ALA A 151 -7.14 -17.56 -0.18
N ALA A 152 -5.91 -18.04 0.02
CA ALA A 152 -5.61 -19.47 0.05
C ALA A 152 -5.99 -20.14 1.37
N CYS A 153 -5.81 -19.46 2.51
CA CYS A 153 -5.97 -20.07 3.83
C CYS A 153 -7.35 -19.91 4.47
N GLY A 154 -8.14 -18.91 4.06
CA GLY A 154 -9.48 -18.67 4.62
C GLY A 154 -9.46 -18.54 6.15
N ARG A 155 -10.08 -19.49 6.87
CA ARG A 155 -10.15 -19.47 8.34
C ARG A 155 -8.95 -20.13 9.03
N SER A 156 -8.02 -20.72 8.29
CA SER A 156 -6.88 -21.47 8.82
C SER A 156 -5.57 -20.85 8.37
N CYS A 157 -5.50 -19.52 8.40
CA CYS A 157 -4.29 -18.78 8.05
C CYS A 157 -3.15 -19.03 9.03
N PRO A 158 -1.92 -19.09 8.51
CA PRO A 158 -0.75 -19.23 9.35
C PRO A 158 -0.54 -17.96 10.19
N GLU A 159 0.39 -18.05 11.14
CA GLU A 159 0.72 -16.95 12.04
C GLU A 159 1.31 -15.75 11.29
N LEU A 160 1.28 -14.56 11.90
CA LEU A 160 1.71 -13.32 11.23
C LEU A 160 3.15 -13.42 10.74
N ALA A 161 4.05 -14.05 11.51
CA ALA A 161 5.44 -14.26 11.09
C ALA A 161 5.56 -15.05 9.78
N ALA A 162 4.68 -16.03 9.53
CA ALA A 162 4.68 -16.77 8.28
C ALA A 162 4.16 -15.91 7.11
N HIS A 163 3.15 -15.07 7.34
CA HIS A 163 2.68 -14.08 6.37
C HIS A 163 3.82 -13.15 5.95
N GLU A 164 4.47 -12.52 6.93
CA GLU A 164 5.59 -11.61 6.73
C GLU A 164 6.79 -12.30 6.09
N TYR A 165 7.08 -13.56 6.42
CA TYR A 165 8.15 -14.33 5.79
C TYR A 165 7.91 -14.47 4.29
N ILE A 166 6.71 -14.91 3.89
CA ILE A 166 6.39 -15.16 2.48
C ILE A 166 6.34 -13.82 1.72
N ALA A 167 5.74 -12.78 2.31
CA ALA A 167 5.68 -11.44 1.72
C ALA A 167 7.08 -10.83 1.53
N ALA A 168 7.97 -10.96 2.52
CA ALA A 168 9.37 -10.54 2.42
C ALA A 168 10.12 -11.26 1.30
N VAL A 169 9.95 -12.59 1.19
CA VAL A 169 10.58 -13.38 0.12
C VAL A 169 10.07 -12.93 -1.24
N ALA A 170 8.76 -12.73 -1.40
CA ALA A 170 8.17 -12.25 -2.65
C ALA A 170 8.71 -10.87 -3.03
N GLN A 171 8.69 -9.94 -2.08
CA GLN A 171 9.21 -8.57 -2.23
C GLN A 171 10.67 -8.57 -2.72
N LEU A 172 11.55 -9.33 -2.08
CA LEU A 172 12.96 -9.39 -2.48
C LEU A 172 13.17 -10.17 -3.79
N SER A 173 12.34 -11.16 -4.08
CA SER A 173 12.46 -11.95 -5.31
C SER A 173 12.15 -11.12 -6.56
N VAL A 174 11.21 -10.17 -6.48
CA VAL A 174 10.84 -9.30 -7.61
C VAL A 174 11.68 -8.03 -7.70
N LEU A 175 12.46 -7.68 -6.67
CA LEU A 175 13.38 -6.54 -6.77
C LEU A 175 14.32 -6.72 -7.97
N PRO A 176 14.58 -5.66 -8.77
CA PRO A 176 15.56 -5.76 -9.83
C PRO A 176 16.93 -6.08 -9.25
N GLU A 177 17.75 -6.79 -10.03
CA GLU A 177 19.02 -7.36 -9.54
C GLU A 177 19.95 -6.31 -8.90
N PRO A 178 20.15 -5.11 -9.48
CA PRO A 178 21.04 -4.11 -8.88
C PRO A 178 20.55 -3.66 -7.50
N GLU A 179 19.26 -3.37 -7.34
CA GLU A 179 18.68 -2.99 -6.05
C GLU A 179 18.75 -4.13 -5.04
N ARG A 180 18.46 -5.37 -5.45
CA ARG A 180 18.54 -6.52 -4.55
C ARG A 180 19.97 -6.78 -4.09
N SER A 181 20.95 -6.72 -4.99
CA SER A 181 22.36 -6.91 -4.66
C SER A 181 22.87 -5.80 -3.74
N ALA A 182 22.48 -4.54 -3.98
CA ALA A 182 22.80 -3.42 -3.09
C ALA A 182 22.19 -3.60 -1.69
N LEU A 183 20.94 -4.05 -1.61
CA LEU A 183 20.26 -4.35 -0.35
C LEU A 183 21.00 -5.45 0.42
N LEU A 184 21.29 -6.58 -0.20
CA LEU A 184 21.99 -7.69 0.47
C LEU A 184 23.40 -7.28 0.92
N ALA A 185 24.13 -6.50 0.11
CA ALA A 185 25.43 -5.96 0.50
C ALA A 185 25.32 -5.04 1.73
N GLY A 186 24.27 -4.21 1.80
CA GLY A 186 23.99 -3.35 2.95
C GLY A 186 23.73 -4.11 4.26
N TYR A 187 23.44 -5.41 4.18
CA TYR A 187 23.23 -6.32 5.30
C TYR A 187 24.25 -7.47 5.34
N GLY A 188 25.40 -7.34 4.67
CA GLY A 188 26.31 -8.45 4.32
C GLY A 188 26.92 -9.30 5.45
N GLN A 189 26.53 -9.12 6.71
CA GLN A 189 26.88 -9.99 7.84
C GLN A 189 25.69 -10.84 8.33
N LEU A 190 24.49 -10.65 7.76
CA LEU A 190 23.33 -11.46 8.11
C LEU A 190 23.37 -12.80 7.39
N GLU A 191 23.03 -13.84 8.13
CA GLU A 191 22.73 -15.17 7.60
C GLU A 191 21.21 -15.34 7.51
N GLY A 192 20.76 -16.32 6.72
CA GLY A 192 19.35 -16.74 6.75
C GLY A 192 18.95 -17.22 8.15
N PHE A 193 17.65 -17.29 8.41
CA PHE A 193 17.17 -18.01 9.60
C PHE A 193 17.73 -19.43 9.63
N ALA A 194 18.15 -19.91 10.80
CA ALA A 194 18.67 -21.27 10.94
C ALA A 194 17.55 -22.34 10.92
N GLY A 195 16.34 -21.94 11.31
CA GLY A 195 15.18 -22.82 11.41
C GLY A 195 13.87 -22.03 11.54
N VAL A 196 12.76 -22.76 11.51
CA VAL A 196 11.40 -22.19 11.61
C VAL A 196 11.14 -21.54 12.98
N ASP A 197 11.81 -22.00 14.03
CA ASP A 197 11.76 -21.49 15.39
C ASP A 197 12.35 -20.08 15.54
N GLU A 198 13.25 -19.66 14.64
CA GLU A 198 13.74 -18.29 14.61
C GLU A 198 12.75 -17.32 13.92
N ILE A 199 11.82 -17.85 13.11
CA ILE A 199 10.81 -17.07 12.38
C ILE A 199 9.67 -16.74 13.33
N SER A 200 9.79 -15.62 14.04
CA SER A 200 8.84 -15.22 15.08
C SER A 200 8.33 -13.80 14.92
N GLU A 201 7.12 -13.56 15.41
CA GLU A 201 6.49 -12.23 15.42
C GLU A 201 7.30 -11.23 16.26
N ILE A 202 7.93 -11.71 17.34
CA ILE A 202 8.79 -10.90 18.20
C ILE A 202 10.02 -10.41 17.42
N TYR A 203 10.70 -11.30 16.68
CA TYR A 203 11.86 -10.89 15.89
C TYR A 203 11.46 -9.92 14.77
N TYR A 204 10.33 -10.19 14.10
CA TYR A 204 9.76 -9.28 13.10
C TYR A 204 9.51 -7.89 13.67
N ALA A 205 8.79 -7.79 14.80
CA ALA A 205 8.46 -6.51 15.43
C ALA A 205 9.70 -5.72 15.88
N MET A 206 10.75 -6.41 16.31
CA MET A 206 11.99 -5.75 16.77
C MET A 206 12.91 -5.35 15.62
N ASN A 207 12.95 -6.14 14.54
CA ASN A 207 13.93 -6.00 13.46
C ASN A 207 13.31 -6.28 12.08
N PRO A 208 12.28 -5.55 11.64
CA PRO A 208 11.50 -5.90 10.45
C PRO A 208 12.35 -6.01 9.18
N CYS A 209 13.32 -5.11 9.02
CA CYS A 209 14.21 -5.12 7.85
C CYS A 209 15.21 -6.28 7.88
N GLN A 210 15.74 -6.63 9.06
CA GLN A 210 16.60 -7.82 9.18
C GLN A 210 15.78 -9.09 8.97
N PHE A 211 14.56 -9.16 9.52
CA PHE A 211 13.64 -10.26 9.32
C PHE A 211 13.43 -10.52 7.82
N MET A 212 13.13 -9.46 7.06
CA MET A 212 12.93 -9.56 5.61
C MET A 212 14.18 -10.09 4.88
N VAL A 213 15.37 -9.60 5.21
CA VAL A 213 16.64 -10.09 4.62
C VAL A 213 16.92 -11.55 5.00
N LYS A 214 16.78 -11.90 6.28
CA LYS A 214 16.95 -13.27 6.78
C LYS A 214 15.96 -14.23 6.11
N SER A 215 14.72 -13.81 5.89
CA SER A 215 13.69 -14.58 5.19
C SER A 215 14.13 -14.95 3.78
N TYR A 216 14.62 -13.97 3.01
CA TYR A 216 15.10 -14.19 1.65
C TYR A 216 16.37 -15.05 1.60
N LEU A 217 17.32 -14.81 2.49
CA LEU A 217 18.54 -15.63 2.58
C LEU A 217 18.21 -17.09 2.92
N HIS A 218 17.30 -17.33 3.88
CA HIS A 218 16.79 -18.67 4.20
C HIS A 218 16.09 -19.31 2.99
N TYR A 219 15.22 -18.57 2.31
CA TYR A 219 14.52 -19.06 1.12
C TYR A 219 15.48 -19.51 0.01
N ARG A 220 16.61 -18.80 -0.16
CA ARG A 220 17.63 -19.12 -1.18
C ARG A 220 18.55 -20.28 -0.80
N SER A 221 18.62 -20.65 0.47
CA SER A 221 19.51 -21.72 0.93
C SER A 221 19.10 -23.08 0.34
N PRO A 222 20.05 -23.98 0.04
CA PRO A 222 19.75 -25.31 -0.49
C PRO A 222 18.76 -26.07 0.40
N GLY A 223 17.75 -26.71 -0.21
CA GLY A 223 16.72 -27.46 0.51
C GLY A 223 15.51 -26.63 0.96
N HIS A 224 15.54 -25.31 0.81
CA HIS A 224 14.40 -24.43 1.09
C HIS A 224 13.63 -24.07 -0.20
N GLY A 225 13.34 -22.79 -0.44
CA GLY A 225 12.60 -22.34 -1.62
C GLY A 225 11.09 -22.53 -1.51
N ASN A 226 10.44 -22.76 -2.66
CA ASN A 226 8.97 -22.88 -2.74
C ASN A 226 8.42 -24.06 -1.92
N ALA A 227 9.22 -25.10 -1.65
CA ALA A 227 8.83 -26.20 -0.78
C ALA A 227 8.61 -25.72 0.66
N PHE A 228 9.48 -24.82 1.16
CA PHE A 228 9.33 -24.23 2.48
C PHE A 228 8.14 -23.28 2.56
N ILE A 229 7.92 -22.44 1.53
CA ILE A 229 6.71 -21.60 1.45
C ILE A 229 5.44 -22.45 1.54
N LYS A 230 5.36 -23.54 0.78
CA LYS A 230 4.20 -24.46 0.80
C LYS A 230 4.00 -25.11 2.17
N ALA A 231 5.08 -25.40 2.90
CA ALA A 231 5.00 -25.94 4.26
C ALA A 231 4.44 -24.89 5.24
N LEU A 232 4.86 -23.62 5.14
CA LEU A 232 4.34 -22.52 5.96
C LEU A 232 2.86 -22.21 5.71
N LEU A 233 2.35 -22.49 4.50
CA LEU A 233 0.93 -22.31 4.18
C LEU A 233 0.03 -23.38 4.80
N GLN A 234 0.59 -24.48 5.33
CA GLN A 234 -0.20 -25.48 6.01
C GLN A 234 -0.56 -25.00 7.43
N PRO A 235 -1.80 -25.23 7.90
CA PRO A 235 -2.16 -24.93 9.28
C PRO A 235 -1.25 -25.71 10.25
N SER A 236 -0.73 -25.05 11.27
CA SER A 236 0.01 -25.73 12.34
C SER A 236 -0.90 -26.77 13.02
N PRO A 237 -0.48 -28.04 13.15
CA PRO A 237 -1.26 -29.05 13.87
C PRO A 237 -1.34 -28.66 15.36
N GLY A 238 -2.43 -28.01 15.76
CA GLY A 238 -2.65 -27.59 17.15
C GLY A 238 -3.57 -26.37 17.33
N ASN A 239 -3.69 -25.49 16.33
CA ASN A 239 -4.54 -24.29 16.43
C ASN A 239 -6.01 -24.58 16.02
N ASN A 240 -6.66 -25.47 16.77
CA ASN A 240 -8.12 -25.56 16.84
C ASN A 240 -8.62 -24.86 18.13
N LEU A 241 -8.13 -23.64 18.40
CA LEU A 241 -8.81 -22.79 19.36
C LEU A 241 -10.01 -22.15 18.64
N PRO A 242 -11.24 -22.28 19.17
CA PRO A 242 -12.38 -21.56 18.63
C PRO A 242 -12.08 -20.05 18.73
N ARG A 243 -12.15 -19.37 17.58
CA ARG A 243 -12.13 -17.90 17.51
C ARG A 243 -13.46 -17.35 18.00
#